data_AF-A0A933RHB3-F1
#
_entry.id   AF-A0A933RHB3-F1
#
_cell.length_a   1.000
_cell.length_b   1.000
_cell.length_c   1.000
_cell.angle_alpha   90.00
_cell.angle_beta   90.00
_cell.angle_gamma   90.00
#
_symmetry.space_group_name_H-M   'P 1'
#
loop_
_entity.id
_entity.type
_entity.pdbx_description
1 polymer ?
#
loop_
_entity_poly.entity_id
_entity_poly.type
_entity_poly.pdbx_seq_one_letter_code
_entity_poly.pdbx_strand_id
1 'polypeptide(L)' 'AVPQPGDLIVWDEHIGIVESVNPDGSMTTIEGNSSDAVTRRQHGAGGDGAVGYVRLG' A
#
# COMPACT_ATOMS: atom_id res chain seq x y z
N ALA A 1 -5.43 11.75 0.18
CA ALA A 1 -6.17 11.23 1.36
C ALA A 1 -5.17 10.52 2.27
N VAL A 2 -5.43 10.42 3.58
CA VAL A 2 -4.59 9.61 4.47
C VAL A 2 -5.00 8.14 4.28
N PRO A 3 -4.07 7.23 3.93
CA PRO A 3 -4.39 5.82 3.76
C PRO A 3 -4.84 5.17 5.06
N GLN A 4 -5.67 4.15 4.94
CA GLN A 4 -6.17 3.35 6.06
C GLN A 4 -6.04 1.85 5.72
N PRO A 5 -5.98 0.98 6.74
CA PRO A 5 -6.10 -0.46 6.54
C PRO A 5 -7.31 -0.80 5.66
N GLY A 6 -7.10 -1.61 4.63
CA GLY A 6 -8.11 -2.01 3.65
C GLY A 6 -8.19 -1.14 2.40
N ASP A 7 -7.55 0.04 2.37
CA ASP A 7 -7.43 0.81 1.13
C ASP A 7 -6.56 0.08 0.12
N LEU A 8 -6.87 0.25 -1.16
CA LEU A 8 -5.96 -0.12 -2.24
C LEU A 8 -4.94 1.00 -2.42
N ILE A 9 -3.65 0.66 -2.46
CA ILE A 9 -2.56 1.56 -2.84
C ILE A 9 -2.19 1.29 -4.29
N VAL A 10 -2.13 2.34 -5.11
CA VAL A 10 -1.93 2.24 -6.56
C VAL A 10 -0.62 2.91 -6.93
N TRP A 11 0.19 2.25 -7.75
CA TRP A 11 1.38 2.77 -8.42
C TRP A 11 1.20 2.75 -9.94
N ASP A 12 2.16 3.30 -10.67
CA ASP A 12 2.26 3.00 -12.10
C ASP A 12 2.52 1.49 -12.26
N GLU A 13 1.63 0.81 -12.98
CA GLU A 13 1.67 -0.63 -13.28
C GLU A 13 1.57 -1.63 -12.10
N HIS A 14 1.41 -1.18 -10.84
CA HIS A 14 1.31 -2.08 -9.67
C HIS A 14 0.24 -1.66 -8.65
N ILE A 15 -0.27 -2.60 -7.87
CA ILE A 15 -1.30 -2.35 -6.84
C ILE A 15 -1.13 -3.29 -5.64
N GLY A 16 -1.49 -2.81 -4.46
CA GLY A 16 -1.52 -3.58 -3.21
C GLY A 16 -2.69 -3.19 -2.31
N ILE A 17 -2.81 -3.90 -1.18
CA ILE A 17 -3.73 -3.55 -0.08
C ILE A 17 -2.92 -3.02 1.09
N VAL A 18 -3.33 -1.89 1.66
CA VAL A 18 -2.78 -1.39 2.91
C VAL A 18 -3.22 -2.31 4.06
N GLU A 19 -2.27 -2.97 4.71
CA GLU A 19 -2.51 -3.82 5.89
C GLU A 19 -2.52 -2.97 7.17
N SER A 20 -1.56 -2.06 7.31
CA SER A 20 -1.41 -1.19 8.49
C SER A 20 -0.73 0.13 8.14
N VAL A 21 -1.02 1.17 8.93
CA VAL A 21 -0.34 2.48 8.86
C VAL A 21 0.19 2.81 10.25
N ASN A 22 1.49 3.06 10.35
CA ASN A 22 2.18 3.41 11.57
C ASN A 22 1.97 4.89 11.93
N PRO A 23 2.24 5.31 13.19
CA PRO A 23 2.09 6.71 13.60
C PRO A 23 2.95 7.70 12.81
N ASP A 24 4.09 7.26 12.25
CA ASP A 24 4.97 8.07 11.40
C ASP A 24 4.51 8.14 9.93
N GLY A 25 3.39 7.49 9.61
CA GLY A 25 2.83 7.41 8.27
C GLY A 25 3.41 6.30 7.39
N SER A 26 4.49 5.62 7.81
CA SER A 26 4.94 4.41 7.12
C SER A 26 3.85 3.34 7.16
N MET A 27 3.86 2.43 6.19
CA MET A 27 2.78 1.46 6.06
C MET A 27 3.30 0.09 5.65
N THR A 28 2.54 -0.92 6.04
CA THR A 28 2.71 -2.30 5.56
C THR A 28 1.61 -2.60 4.56
N THR A 29 1.97 -3.22 3.45
CA THR A 29 1.05 -3.63 2.38
C THR A 29 1.07 -5.14 2.21
N ILE A 30 -0.01 -5.71 1.65
CA ILE A 30 -0.04 -7.05 1.07
C ILE A 30 -0.14 -6.88 -0.45
N GLU A 31 0.82 -7.45 -1.16
CA GLU A 31 0.95 -7.30 -2.62
C GLU A 31 1.05 -8.66 -3.29
N GLY A 32 0.30 -8.82 -4.38
CA GLY A 32 0.44 -9.96 -5.29
C GLY A 32 1.59 -9.74 -6.27
N ASN A 33 2.10 -10.84 -6.86
CA ASN A 33 3.23 -10.82 -7.79
C ASN A 33 4.46 -10.04 -7.29
N SER A 34 4.59 -9.87 -5.98
CA SER A 34 5.72 -9.20 -5.36
C SER A 34 6.78 -10.27 -5.11
N SER A 35 7.76 -10.35 -6.02
CA SER A 35 8.72 -11.44 -6.09
C SER A 35 8.04 -12.80 -6.33
N ASP A 36 7.13 -12.87 -7.30
CA ASP A 36 6.35 -14.06 -7.70
C ASP A 36 5.51 -14.69 -6.59
N ALA A 37 5.16 -13.90 -5.57
CA ALA A 37 4.40 -14.35 -4.41
C ALA A 37 3.47 -13.25 -3.87
N VAL A 38 2.54 -13.67 -3.00
CA VAL A 38 1.83 -12.75 -2.11
C VAL A 38 2.76 -12.44 -0.94
N THR A 39 3.16 -11.18 -0.82
CA THR A 39 4.23 -10.79 0.10
C THR A 39 3.86 -9.52 0.85
N ARG A 40 4.31 -9.41 2.10
CA ARG A 40 4.25 -8.16 2.86
C ARG A 40 5.40 -7.24 2.48
N ARG A 41 5.10 -5.97 2.20
CA ARG A 41 6.11 -4.92 1.94
C ARG A 41 5.95 -3.78 2.93
N GLN A 42 7.05 -3.07 3.18
CA GLN A 42 7.05 -1.82 3.92
C GLN A 42 7.36 -0.68 2.98
N HIS A 43 6.62 0.41 3.15
CA HIS A 43 6.81 1.65 2.41
C HIS A 43 6.91 2.82 3.39
N GLY A 44 7.67 3.84 3.00
CA GLY A 44 7.72 5.09 3.75
C GLY A 44 6.39 5.85 3.65
N ALA A 45 6.25 6.94 4.41
CA ALA A 45 5.01 7.73 4.42
C ALA A 45 4.58 8.30 3.05
N GLY A 46 5.52 8.39 2.10
CA GLY A 46 5.23 8.78 0.71
C GLY A 46 4.77 7.64 -0.20
N GLY A 47 4.68 6.41 0.30
CA GLY A 47 4.26 5.23 -0.46
C GLY A 47 5.10 4.94 -1.68
N ASP A 48 6.39 5.28 -1.64
CA ASP A 48 7.36 4.97 -2.69
C ASP A 48 6.89 5.38 -4.09
N GLY A 49 6.19 6.52 -4.18
CA GLY A 49 5.67 7.05 -5.46
C GLY A 49 4.26 6.58 -5.82
N ALA A 50 3.46 6.15 -4.84
CA ALA A 50 2.05 5.83 -5.05
C ALA A 50 1.31 6.98 -5.75
N VAL A 51 0.56 6.64 -6.80
CA VAL A 51 -0.27 7.59 -7.56
C VAL A 51 -1.58 7.91 -6.83
N GLY A 52 -2.03 7.03 -5.95
CA GLY A 52 -3.21 7.28 -5.14
C GLY A 52 -3.65 6.10 -4.28
N TYR A 53 -4.75 6.32 -3.56
CA TYR A 53 -5.40 5.34 -2.70
C TYR A 53 -6.89 5.25 -3.01
N VAL A 54 -7.45 4.05 -3.01
CA VAL A 54 -8.88 3.80 -3.24
C VAL A 54 -9.49 3.17 -2.01
N ARG A 55 -10.54 3.81 -1.47
CA ARG A 55 -11.37 3.24 -0.41
C ARG A 55 -12.55 2.49 -1.02
N LEU A 56 -12.73 1.24 -0.62
CA LEU A 56 -13.90 0.45 -0.98
C LEU A 56 -15.07 0.85 -0.08
N GLY A 57 -16.26 0.97 -0.67
CA GLY A 57 -17.51 1.37 0.01
C GLY A 57 -18.32 0.19 0.52
#